data_AF-A0A940C986-F1
#
_entry.id   AF-A0A940C986-F1
#
_cell.length_a   1.000
_cell.length_b   1.000
_cell.length_c   1.000
_cell.angle_alpha   90.00
_cell.angle_beta   90.00
_cell.angle_gamma   90.00
#
_symmetry.space_group_name_H-M   'P 1'
#
loop_
_entity.id
_entity.type
_entity.pdbx_description
1 polymer ?
#
loop_
_entity_poly.entity_id
_entity_poly.type
_entity_poly.pdbx_seq_one_letter_code
_entity_poly.pdbx_strand_id
1 'polypeptide(L)'
;MIRFTMPDPAQGKEARAKALMQQFDAFLGSGAMQTLLRLLDTDIHGIAEKYGARRKEDGSVFETQELKEDTSLEKNRDGIYECLRELGFFDISRPLSSDYSRILILGASLNNSYLRTKCSAEWITPGVSSVDGLACFRPINPIERTDNGFRTDSDTEFGAVSDSIVSVFDLERDKWQDDFTGNRNLNSISCIRTYPEKKHGCTFRVFAAPSTDAAIRRADTGDTLEYYLDNAGINPGETLLAITNNRYCNRQFIQLAYHIIRSDHPVGLDVIGNLGDRDIVNAETYDPLQYLQDVIAIIDWIDRFAKL
;
A
#
# COMPACT_ATOMS: atom_id res chain seq x y z
N MET A 1 -14.48 1.40 13.90
CA MET A 1 -13.58 1.22 12.75
C MET A 1 -12.48 0.23 13.14
N ILE A 2 -12.25 -0.79 12.31
CA ILE A 2 -11.26 -1.84 12.52
C ILE A 2 -9.97 -1.45 11.79
N ARG A 3 -8.85 -1.51 12.52
CA ARG A 3 -7.50 -1.28 12.02
C ARG A 3 -6.58 -2.32 12.65
N PHE A 4 -5.72 -2.90 11.84
CA PHE A 4 -4.71 -3.83 12.31
C PHE A 4 -3.51 -3.10 12.92
N THR A 5 -2.87 -3.73 13.90
CA THR A 5 -1.67 -3.20 14.57
C THR A 5 -0.56 -4.23 14.57
N MET A 6 0.67 -3.79 14.32
CA MET A 6 1.82 -4.68 14.36
C MET A 6 2.14 -5.03 15.83
N PRO A 7 2.25 -6.32 16.18
CA PRO A 7 2.66 -6.70 17.53
C PRO A 7 4.09 -6.22 17.84
N ASP A 8 4.39 -6.11 19.13
CA ASP A 8 5.68 -5.63 19.64
C ASP A 8 6.86 -6.34 18.94
N PRO A 9 7.76 -5.59 18.29
CA PRO A 9 8.94 -6.14 17.63
C PRO A 9 9.86 -6.96 18.53
N ALA A 10 9.81 -6.76 19.85
CA ALA A 10 10.57 -7.53 20.83
C ALA A 10 10.04 -8.96 21.02
N GLN A 11 8.81 -9.26 20.57
CA GLN A 11 8.26 -10.61 20.60
C GLN A 11 8.87 -11.49 19.50
N GLY A 12 8.98 -12.79 19.75
CA GLY A 12 9.42 -13.75 18.73
C GLY A 12 8.43 -13.84 17.56
N LYS A 13 8.93 -14.21 16.37
CA LYS A 13 8.16 -14.37 15.12
C LYS A 13 6.83 -15.09 15.29
N GLU A 14 6.83 -16.26 15.95
CA GLU A 14 5.61 -17.07 16.15
C GLU A 14 4.56 -16.35 17.00
N ALA A 15 4.98 -15.64 18.06
CA ALA A 15 4.07 -14.88 18.91
C ALA A 15 3.44 -13.71 18.15
N ARG A 16 4.24 -13.00 17.35
CA ARG A 16 3.76 -11.91 16.49
C ARG A 16 2.79 -12.43 15.42
N ALA A 17 3.12 -13.54 14.74
CA ALA A 17 2.25 -14.17 13.76
C ALA A 17 0.90 -14.59 14.37
N LYS A 18 0.93 -15.22 15.55
CA LYS A 18 -0.28 -15.61 16.29
C LYS A 18 -1.14 -14.41 16.68
N ALA A 19 -0.53 -13.33 17.17
CA ALA A 19 -1.26 -12.12 17.54
C ALA A 19 -1.91 -11.44 16.33
N LEU A 20 -1.26 -11.46 15.16
CA LEU A 20 -1.85 -10.98 13.91
C LEU A 20 -3.03 -11.85 13.46
N MET A 21 -2.89 -13.18 13.50
CA MET A 21 -4.00 -14.09 13.17
C MET A 21 -5.23 -13.85 14.06
N GLN A 22 -5.05 -13.58 15.36
CA GLN A 22 -6.17 -13.23 16.25
C GLN A 22 -6.89 -11.95 15.81
N GLN A 23 -6.16 -10.94 15.32
CA GLN A 23 -6.77 -9.73 14.78
C GLN A 23 -7.52 -10.01 13.47
N PHE A 24 -6.98 -10.89 12.62
CA PHE A 24 -7.59 -11.29 11.35
C PHE A 24 -8.89 -12.08 11.57
N ASP A 25 -8.88 -13.03 12.50
CA ASP A 25 -10.09 -13.77 12.90
C ASP A 25 -11.16 -12.83 13.46
N ALA A 26 -10.77 -11.85 14.29
CA ALA A 26 -11.68 -10.82 14.80
C ALA A 26 -12.26 -9.93 13.69
N PHE A 27 -11.48 -9.60 12.66
CA PHE A 27 -11.94 -8.85 11.49
C PHE A 27 -12.98 -9.67 10.69
N LEU A 28 -12.70 -10.93 10.38
CA LEU A 28 -13.60 -11.82 9.64
C LEU A 28 -14.89 -12.11 10.42
N GLY A 29 -14.80 -12.24 11.74
CA GLY A 29 -15.93 -12.45 12.65
C GLY A 29 -16.69 -11.16 13.03
N SER A 30 -16.26 -9.99 12.56
CA SER A 30 -16.84 -8.71 12.97
C SER A 30 -18.29 -8.53 12.50
N GLY A 31 -19.10 -7.81 13.28
CA GLY A 31 -20.49 -7.51 12.91
C GLY A 31 -20.61 -6.80 11.56
N ALA A 32 -19.67 -5.93 11.23
CA ALA A 32 -19.59 -5.25 9.93
C ALA A 32 -19.36 -6.24 8.77
N MET A 33 -18.43 -7.18 8.92
CA MET A 33 -18.19 -8.22 7.91
C MET A 33 -19.43 -9.11 7.73
N GLN A 34 -20.03 -9.57 8.83
CA GLN A 34 -21.22 -10.41 8.78
C GLN A 34 -22.43 -9.69 8.16
N THR A 35 -22.57 -8.39 8.41
CA THR A 35 -23.62 -7.57 7.80
C THR A 35 -23.37 -7.37 6.31
N LEU A 36 -22.13 -7.08 5.91
CA LEU A 36 -21.73 -6.95 4.51
C LEU A 36 -22.07 -8.23 3.72
N LEU A 37 -21.64 -9.40 4.23
CA LEU A 37 -21.91 -10.69 3.58
C LEU A 37 -23.41 -10.97 3.45
N ARG A 38 -24.21 -10.61 4.45
CA ARG A 38 -25.67 -10.72 4.40
C ARG A 38 -26.30 -9.79 3.36
N LEU A 39 -25.86 -8.53 3.27
CA LEU A 39 -26.32 -7.59 2.24
C LEU A 39 -26.03 -8.10 0.82
N LEU A 40 -24.89 -8.78 0.67
CA LEU A 40 -24.43 -9.36 -0.58
C LEU A 40 -25.01 -10.77 -0.85
N ASP A 41 -25.80 -11.32 0.07
CA ASP A 41 -26.37 -12.66 -0.02
C ASP A 41 -25.29 -13.70 -0.39
N THR A 42 -24.22 -13.72 0.41
CA THR A 42 -23.05 -14.59 0.22
C THR A 42 -22.39 -14.87 1.57
N ASP A 43 -21.31 -15.66 1.57
CA ASP A 43 -20.45 -15.90 2.72
C ASP A 43 -18.98 -15.62 2.37
N ILE A 44 -18.08 -15.86 3.33
CA ILE A 44 -16.65 -15.56 3.18
C ILE A 44 -15.99 -16.35 2.06
N HIS A 45 -16.51 -17.53 1.73
CA HIS A 45 -15.99 -18.40 0.67
C HIS A 45 -16.65 -18.09 -0.68
N GLY A 46 -17.91 -17.68 -0.69
CA GLY A 46 -18.68 -17.37 -1.89
C GLY A 46 -18.50 -15.95 -2.42
N ILE A 47 -18.01 -15.00 -1.61
CA ILE A 47 -17.88 -13.59 -2.04
C ILE A 47 -16.96 -13.42 -3.25
N ALA A 48 -15.85 -14.17 -3.31
CA ALA A 48 -14.92 -14.12 -4.43
C ALA A 48 -15.49 -14.74 -5.71
N GLU A 49 -16.30 -15.80 -5.58
CA GLU A 49 -16.98 -16.41 -6.73
C GLU A 49 -18.06 -15.50 -7.30
N LYS A 50 -18.84 -14.85 -6.43
CA LYS A 50 -19.98 -14.03 -6.81
C LYS A 50 -19.58 -12.63 -7.30
N TYR A 51 -18.58 -12.03 -6.69
CA TYR A 51 -18.19 -10.63 -6.93
C TYR A 51 -16.74 -10.47 -7.37
N GLY A 52 -15.95 -11.54 -7.51
CA GLY A 52 -14.58 -11.45 -8.00
C GLY A 52 -14.55 -11.08 -9.48
N ALA A 53 -14.13 -9.84 -9.77
CA ALA A 53 -14.11 -9.30 -11.13
C ALA A 53 -12.69 -9.00 -11.64
N ARG A 54 -11.68 -9.22 -10.79
CA ARG A 54 -10.28 -8.89 -11.11
C ARG A 54 -9.56 -9.92 -11.98
N ARG A 55 -10.07 -11.13 -12.22
CA ARG A 55 -9.37 -12.14 -13.04
C ARG A 55 -9.85 -12.13 -14.49
N LYS A 56 -8.92 -12.06 -15.44
CA LYS A 56 -9.15 -12.25 -16.87
C LYS A 56 -9.15 -13.74 -17.21
N GLU A 57 -9.72 -14.10 -18.36
CA GLU A 57 -9.76 -15.50 -18.85
C GLU A 57 -8.36 -16.11 -19.04
N ASP A 58 -7.37 -15.28 -19.35
CA ASP A 58 -5.96 -15.68 -19.50
C ASP A 58 -5.20 -15.79 -18.17
N GLY A 59 -5.88 -15.59 -17.03
CA GLY A 59 -5.30 -15.62 -15.70
C GLY A 59 -4.61 -14.32 -15.25
N SER A 60 -4.52 -13.31 -16.11
CA SER A 60 -4.04 -11.98 -15.72
C SER A 60 -5.09 -11.21 -14.92
N VAL A 61 -4.70 -10.07 -14.33
CA VAL A 61 -5.57 -9.28 -13.44
C VAL A 61 -6.00 -7.99 -14.12
N PHE A 62 -7.30 -7.65 -14.06
CA PHE A 62 -7.80 -6.32 -14.42
C PHE A 62 -7.26 -5.27 -13.45
N GLU A 63 -6.77 -4.16 -14.00
CA GLU A 63 -6.50 -2.98 -13.20
C GLU A 63 -7.82 -2.44 -12.65
N THR A 64 -7.79 -1.80 -11.47
CA THR A 64 -9.03 -1.35 -10.79
C THR A 64 -9.87 -0.40 -11.66
N GLN A 65 -9.22 0.39 -12.52
CA GLN A 65 -9.86 1.33 -13.45
C GLN A 65 -10.58 0.64 -14.61
N GLU A 66 -10.29 -0.64 -14.88
CA GLU A 66 -10.91 -1.42 -15.95
C GLU A 66 -12.21 -2.12 -15.49
N LEU A 67 -12.49 -2.13 -14.19
CA LEU A 67 -13.66 -2.81 -13.62
C LEU A 67 -14.94 -2.08 -14.04
N LYS A 68 -15.86 -2.82 -14.66
CA LYS A 68 -17.20 -2.31 -14.98
C LYS A 68 -18.03 -2.22 -13.71
N GLU A 69 -18.77 -1.14 -13.59
CA GLU A 69 -19.74 -0.95 -12.50
C GLU A 69 -20.76 -2.08 -12.46
N ASP A 70 -21.10 -2.53 -11.25
CA ASP A 70 -22.18 -3.49 -11.02
C ASP A 70 -23.39 -2.75 -10.44
N THR A 71 -24.28 -2.35 -11.34
CA THR A 71 -25.49 -1.59 -10.99
C THR A 71 -26.44 -2.36 -10.06
N SER A 72 -26.27 -3.68 -9.91
CA SER A 72 -27.06 -4.47 -8.97
C SER A 72 -26.71 -4.20 -7.50
N LEU A 73 -25.51 -3.65 -7.23
CA LEU A 73 -25.03 -3.29 -5.90
C LEU A 73 -25.61 -1.95 -5.41
N GLU A 74 -26.10 -1.11 -6.32
CA GLU A 74 -26.62 0.23 -6.00
C GLU A 74 -27.74 0.20 -4.96
N LYS A 75 -28.62 -0.81 -5.03
CA LYS A 75 -29.72 -0.97 -4.06
C LYS A 75 -29.25 -1.14 -2.61
N ASN A 76 -28.00 -1.56 -2.41
CA ASN A 76 -27.38 -1.82 -1.10
C ASN A 76 -26.21 -0.86 -0.81
N ARG A 77 -25.97 0.15 -1.66
CA ARG A 77 -24.78 1.02 -1.60
C ARG A 77 -24.52 1.57 -0.20
N ASP A 78 -25.52 2.20 0.41
CA ASP A 78 -25.37 2.85 1.71
C ASP A 78 -24.98 1.84 2.81
N GLY A 79 -25.68 0.70 2.87
CA GLY A 79 -25.38 -0.35 3.84
C GLY A 79 -24.01 -1.00 3.62
N ILE A 80 -23.59 -1.18 2.36
CA ILE A 80 -22.23 -1.65 2.03
C ILE A 80 -21.21 -0.64 2.55
N TYR A 81 -21.46 0.66 2.39
CA TYR A 81 -20.49 1.71 2.73
C TYR A 81 -20.37 1.93 4.23
N GLU A 82 -21.46 1.82 4.98
CA GLU A 82 -21.44 1.77 6.44
C GLU A 82 -20.56 0.61 6.93
N CYS A 83 -20.75 -0.59 6.35
CA CYS A 83 -19.89 -1.73 6.69
C CYS A 83 -18.43 -1.47 6.34
N LEU A 84 -18.13 -0.96 5.15
CA LEU A 84 -16.76 -0.66 4.70
C LEU A 84 -16.09 0.41 5.58
N ARG A 85 -16.84 1.41 6.07
CA ARG A 85 -16.36 2.40 7.05
C ARG A 85 -15.97 1.73 8.35
N GLU A 86 -16.82 0.87 8.88
CA GLU A 86 -16.50 0.10 10.07
C GLU A 86 -15.31 -0.84 9.86
N LEU A 87 -15.14 -1.41 8.66
CA LEU A 87 -14.00 -2.24 8.28
C LEU A 87 -12.72 -1.43 7.96
N GLY A 88 -12.73 -0.10 8.10
CA GLY A 88 -11.53 0.74 8.02
C GLY A 88 -11.11 1.17 6.61
N PHE A 89 -12.00 1.12 5.63
CA PHE A 89 -11.67 1.50 4.23
C PHE A 89 -11.62 3.01 3.97
N PHE A 90 -12.05 3.85 4.91
CA PHE A 90 -12.17 5.30 4.70
C PHE A 90 -11.32 6.12 5.67
N ASP A 91 -11.23 5.70 6.93
CA ASP A 91 -10.91 6.63 8.02
C ASP A 91 -9.54 6.37 8.67
N ILE A 92 -8.72 5.46 8.13
CA ILE A 92 -7.35 5.23 8.61
C ILE A 92 -6.45 6.32 8.00
N SER A 93 -6.38 7.48 8.64
CA SER A 93 -5.68 8.69 8.15
C SER A 93 -4.56 9.19 9.08
N ARG A 94 -4.49 8.69 10.32
CA ARG A 94 -3.53 9.14 11.33
C ARG A 94 -2.69 7.99 11.87
N PRO A 95 -1.40 8.19 12.13
CA PRO A 95 -0.58 7.18 12.76
C PRO A 95 -1.02 6.88 14.20
N LEU A 96 -0.71 5.68 14.68
CA LEU A 96 -0.97 5.25 16.06
C LEU A 96 0.03 5.85 17.06
N SER A 97 1.20 6.25 16.58
CA SER A 97 2.28 6.88 17.36
C SER A 97 2.75 8.18 16.68
N SER A 98 3.51 9.02 17.37
CA SER A 98 4.25 10.12 16.72
C SER A 98 5.69 9.74 16.34
N ASP A 99 6.15 8.58 16.82
CA ASP A 99 7.57 8.24 16.90
C ASP A 99 7.91 7.12 15.92
N TYR A 100 8.01 7.48 14.64
CA TYR A 100 8.50 6.59 13.59
C TYR A 100 9.93 6.95 13.22
N SER A 101 10.78 5.94 13.05
CA SER A 101 12.16 6.15 12.61
C SER A 101 12.27 6.26 11.08
N ARG A 102 11.29 5.75 10.33
CA ARG A 102 11.25 5.77 8.86
C ARG A 102 9.85 5.95 8.32
N ILE A 103 9.73 6.67 7.21
CA ILE A 103 8.48 6.83 6.47
C ILE A 103 8.61 6.13 5.11
N LEU A 104 7.64 5.29 4.77
CA LEU A 104 7.57 4.56 3.50
C LEU A 104 6.42 5.08 2.64
N ILE A 105 6.74 5.65 1.48
CA ILE A 105 5.75 6.06 0.49
C ILE A 105 5.51 4.86 -0.43
N LEU A 106 4.34 4.22 -0.32
CA LEU A 106 4.02 3.10 -1.21
C LEU A 106 3.70 3.63 -2.61
N GLY A 107 4.25 2.97 -3.64
CA GLY A 107 4.04 3.29 -5.04
C GLY A 107 2.58 3.14 -5.50
N ALA A 108 2.21 3.93 -6.50
CA ALA A 108 0.84 4.07 -6.96
C ALA A 108 0.76 4.58 -8.40
N SER A 109 -0.46 4.91 -8.83
CA SER A 109 -0.65 5.77 -10.00
C SER A 109 0.00 7.14 -9.80
N LEU A 110 0.35 7.83 -10.89
CA LEU A 110 1.08 9.10 -10.89
C LEU A 110 0.59 10.10 -9.82
N ASN A 111 -0.70 10.44 -9.84
CA ASN A 111 -1.27 11.40 -8.90
C ASN A 111 -1.29 10.87 -7.45
N ASN A 112 -1.53 9.58 -7.25
CA ASN A 112 -1.52 8.99 -5.92
C ASN A 112 -0.12 8.96 -5.31
N SER A 113 0.93 8.71 -6.12
CA SER A 113 2.32 8.79 -5.66
C SER A 113 2.65 10.19 -5.13
N TYR A 114 2.21 11.23 -5.83
CA TYR A 114 2.36 12.61 -5.36
C TYR A 114 1.57 12.88 -4.07
N LEU A 115 0.28 12.52 -4.01
CA LEU A 115 -0.55 12.75 -2.82
C LEU A 115 -0.01 12.00 -1.58
N ARG A 116 0.46 10.76 -1.74
CA ARG A 116 1.10 9.99 -0.67
C ARG A 116 2.40 10.66 -0.21
N THR A 117 3.20 11.17 -1.15
CA THR A 117 4.41 11.93 -0.83
C THR A 117 4.08 13.22 -0.07
N LYS A 118 3.06 13.97 -0.49
CA LYS A 118 2.63 15.17 0.22
C LYS A 118 2.18 14.86 1.65
N CYS A 119 1.39 13.80 1.83
CA CYS A 119 0.99 13.33 3.16
C CYS A 119 2.21 12.96 4.02
N SER A 120 3.25 12.37 3.44
CA SER A 120 4.47 12.00 4.17
C SER A 120 5.18 13.18 4.84
N ALA A 121 5.11 14.37 4.23
CA ALA A 121 5.74 15.57 4.80
C ALA A 121 5.10 16.01 6.13
N GLU A 122 3.84 15.66 6.38
CA GLU A 122 3.13 15.99 7.63
C GLU A 122 3.64 15.19 8.83
N TRP A 123 4.33 14.07 8.58
CA TRP A 123 4.76 13.12 9.60
C TRP A 123 6.28 13.10 9.83
N ILE A 124 7.02 14.04 9.24
CA ILE A 124 8.44 14.20 9.54
C ILE A 124 8.59 14.82 10.93
N THR A 125 9.18 14.04 11.84
CA THR A 125 9.57 14.47 13.18
C THR A 125 11.09 14.36 13.33
N PRO A 126 11.71 14.95 14.39
CA PRO A 126 13.16 14.85 14.60
C PRO A 126 13.69 13.40 14.74
N GLY A 127 12.82 12.42 15.02
CA GLY A 127 13.18 11.00 15.10
C GLY A 127 13.22 10.29 13.75
N VAL A 128 12.68 10.89 12.68
CA VAL A 128 12.67 10.30 11.34
C VAL A 128 14.06 10.42 10.73
N SER A 129 14.62 9.28 10.34
CA SER A 129 15.95 9.15 9.74
C SER A 129 15.91 8.99 8.22
N SER A 130 14.82 8.42 7.68
CA SER A 130 14.63 8.26 6.24
C SER A 130 13.18 8.42 5.78
N VAL A 131 13.03 8.93 4.57
CA VAL A 131 11.81 8.94 3.78
C VAL A 131 12.09 8.19 2.49
N ASP A 132 11.45 7.04 2.34
CA ASP A 132 11.77 6.08 1.28
C ASP A 132 10.54 5.80 0.42
N GLY A 133 10.65 5.99 -0.89
CA GLY A 133 9.62 5.59 -1.85
C GLY A 133 9.81 4.16 -2.33
N LEU A 134 8.74 3.35 -2.35
CA LEU A 134 8.73 2.01 -2.93
C LEU A 134 8.03 2.05 -4.29
N ALA A 135 8.72 1.66 -5.36
CA ALA A 135 8.22 1.78 -6.72
C ALA A 135 8.67 0.60 -7.59
N CYS A 136 8.29 0.65 -8.87
CA CYS A 136 8.85 -0.21 -9.91
C CYS A 136 8.99 0.59 -11.22
N PHE A 137 9.62 0.00 -12.24
CA PHE A 137 9.75 0.61 -13.57
C PHE A 137 8.50 0.42 -14.45
N ARG A 138 7.31 0.29 -13.84
CA ARG A 138 6.03 0.25 -14.55
C ARG A 138 5.84 1.55 -15.36
N PRO A 139 5.51 1.47 -16.66
CA PRO A 139 5.11 2.64 -17.42
C PRO A 139 3.86 3.30 -16.85
N ILE A 140 3.86 4.62 -16.74
CA ILE A 140 2.67 5.39 -16.37
C ILE A 140 1.63 5.26 -17.48
N ASN A 141 0.41 4.83 -17.14
CA ASN A 141 -0.67 4.77 -18.11
C ASN A 141 -1.08 6.20 -18.52
N PRO A 142 -1.28 6.49 -19.82
CA PRO A 142 -1.72 7.81 -20.27
C PRO A 142 -2.96 8.35 -19.53
N ILE A 143 -3.89 7.49 -19.10
CA ILE A 143 -5.07 7.90 -18.33
C ILE A 143 -4.71 8.51 -16.96
N GLU A 144 -3.54 8.17 -16.40
CA GLU A 144 -3.07 8.70 -15.12
C GLU A 144 -2.49 10.11 -15.25
N ARG A 145 -2.20 10.57 -16.48
CA ARG A 145 -1.65 11.90 -16.77
C ARG A 145 -2.73 12.99 -16.86
N THR A 146 -3.99 12.67 -16.59
CA THR A 146 -5.05 13.67 -16.48
C THR A 146 -4.72 14.68 -15.38
N ASP A 147 -4.83 15.97 -15.72
CA ASP A 147 -4.27 17.09 -14.96
C ASP A 147 -4.98 17.32 -13.62
N ASN A 148 -4.40 16.78 -12.53
CA ASN A 148 -4.88 16.93 -11.16
C ASN A 148 -3.87 17.67 -10.26
N GLY A 149 -2.96 18.44 -10.86
CA GLY A 149 -2.08 19.38 -10.15
C GLY A 149 -0.61 18.96 -9.98
N PHE A 150 -0.25 17.69 -10.17
CA PHE A 150 1.15 17.26 -10.26
C PHE A 150 1.51 16.87 -11.68
N ARG A 151 2.58 17.48 -12.20
CA ARG A 151 3.10 17.20 -13.54
C ARG A 151 4.52 16.68 -13.44
N THR A 152 4.77 15.58 -14.12
CA THR A 152 6.07 14.94 -14.24
C THR A 152 6.26 14.47 -15.69
N ASP A 153 7.45 14.72 -16.22
CA ASP A 153 7.89 14.22 -17.51
C ASP A 153 8.38 12.76 -17.44
N SER A 154 8.45 12.18 -16.24
CA SER A 154 8.83 10.78 -16.05
C SER A 154 7.78 9.83 -16.63
N ASP A 155 8.26 8.80 -17.34
CA ASP A 155 7.41 7.77 -17.96
C ASP A 155 7.17 6.54 -17.08
N THR A 156 7.78 6.49 -15.90
CA THR A 156 7.68 5.34 -14.99
C THR A 156 7.21 5.73 -13.61
N GLU A 157 6.63 4.77 -12.89
CA GLU A 157 6.24 4.94 -11.48
C GLU A 157 7.44 5.34 -10.60
N PHE A 158 8.60 4.71 -10.80
CA PHE A 158 9.86 5.11 -10.15
C PHE A 158 10.20 6.59 -10.37
N GLY A 159 10.12 7.06 -11.61
CA GLY A 159 10.37 8.47 -11.93
C GLY A 159 9.31 9.40 -11.33
N ALA A 160 8.03 9.01 -11.35
CA ALA A 160 6.96 9.78 -10.75
C ALA A 160 7.11 9.94 -9.23
N VAL A 161 7.49 8.87 -8.51
CA VAL A 161 7.81 8.92 -7.06
C VAL A 161 9.06 9.74 -6.80
N SER A 162 10.08 9.63 -7.65
CA SER A 162 11.30 10.45 -7.56
C SER A 162 10.99 11.94 -7.71
N ASP A 163 10.23 12.31 -8.74
CA ASP A 163 9.83 13.69 -8.99
C ASP A 163 8.92 14.23 -7.87
N SER A 164 8.05 13.39 -7.28
CA SER A 164 7.21 13.83 -6.17
C SER A 164 8.02 14.11 -4.92
N ILE A 165 9.03 13.28 -4.60
CA ILE A 165 9.94 13.53 -3.47
C ILE A 165 10.71 14.85 -3.69
N VAL A 166 11.29 15.04 -4.87
CA VAL A 166 11.98 16.29 -5.23
C VAL A 166 11.06 17.49 -5.05
N SER A 167 9.83 17.41 -5.56
CA SER A 167 8.87 18.50 -5.51
C SER A 167 8.36 18.81 -4.10
N VAL A 168 8.09 17.80 -3.28
CA VAL A 168 7.48 17.97 -1.95
C VAL A 168 8.52 18.41 -0.92
N PHE A 169 9.74 17.91 -1.01
CA PHE A 169 10.81 18.17 -0.05
C PHE A 169 11.80 19.24 -0.51
N ASP A 170 11.54 19.90 -1.64
CA ASP A 170 12.37 20.96 -2.20
C ASP A 170 13.84 20.53 -2.32
N LEU A 171 14.06 19.35 -2.90
CA LEU A 171 15.38 18.79 -3.16
C LEU A 171 15.91 19.28 -4.51
N GLU A 172 17.24 19.29 -4.64
CA GLU A 172 17.86 19.59 -5.94
C GLU A 172 17.62 18.46 -6.97
N ARG A 173 16.84 18.77 -8.02
CA ARG A 173 16.41 17.81 -9.07
C ARG A 173 17.55 17.03 -9.71
N ASP A 174 18.69 17.67 -9.95
CA ASP A 174 19.81 17.09 -10.71
C ASP A 174 20.90 16.49 -9.81
N LYS A 175 20.70 16.47 -8.48
CA LYS A 175 21.64 15.88 -7.53
C LYS A 175 21.08 14.60 -6.93
N TRP A 176 21.40 13.48 -7.56
CA TRP A 176 21.07 12.15 -7.06
C TRP A 176 22.18 11.15 -7.41
N GLN A 177 22.16 10.01 -6.73
CA GLN A 177 23.02 8.87 -7.01
C GLN A 177 22.12 7.65 -7.19
N ASP A 178 22.25 6.96 -8.33
CA ASP A 178 21.53 5.73 -8.59
C ASP A 178 22.48 4.53 -8.41
N ASP A 179 22.09 3.59 -7.56
CA ASP A 179 22.60 2.23 -7.59
C ASP A 179 21.67 1.39 -8.48
N PHE A 180 22.02 1.33 -9.77
CA PHE A 180 21.19 0.71 -10.80
C PHE A 180 21.72 -0.68 -11.16
N THR A 181 20.83 -1.67 -11.13
CA THR A 181 21.08 -3.03 -11.63
C THR A 181 19.99 -3.43 -12.61
N GLY A 182 20.34 -3.84 -13.82
CA GLY A 182 19.31 -4.26 -14.78
C GLY A 182 19.82 -4.56 -16.18
N ASN A 183 18.95 -5.14 -16.99
CA ASN A 183 19.17 -5.42 -18.41
C ASN A 183 18.01 -4.85 -19.26
N ARG A 184 17.81 -5.34 -20.49
CA ARG A 184 16.74 -4.89 -21.39
C ARG A 184 15.30 -5.14 -20.86
N ASN A 185 15.09 -6.09 -19.96
CA ASN A 185 13.77 -6.40 -19.40
C ASN A 185 13.46 -5.50 -18.20
N LEU A 186 12.48 -4.60 -18.37
CA LEU A 186 12.02 -3.67 -17.31
C LEU A 186 11.63 -4.37 -16.01
N ASN A 187 11.08 -5.59 -16.06
CA ASN A 187 10.68 -6.33 -14.87
C ASN A 187 11.87 -6.86 -14.05
N SER A 188 13.08 -6.87 -14.62
CA SER A 188 14.31 -7.32 -13.95
C SER A 188 15.19 -6.18 -13.45
N ILE A 189 14.75 -4.93 -13.65
CA ILE A 189 15.51 -3.77 -13.25
C ILE A 189 15.25 -3.46 -11.79
N SER A 190 16.32 -3.18 -11.06
CA SER A 190 16.30 -2.55 -9.75
C SER A 190 17.09 -1.25 -9.76
N CYS A 191 16.68 -0.30 -8.93
CA CYS A 191 17.41 0.94 -8.74
C CYS A 191 17.17 1.47 -7.33
N ILE A 192 18.22 1.94 -6.67
CA ILE A 192 18.11 2.75 -5.46
C ILE A 192 18.59 4.15 -5.79
N ARG A 193 17.66 5.08 -5.95
CA ARG A 193 17.98 6.50 -6.09
C ARG A 193 18.12 7.11 -4.71
N THR A 194 19.27 7.72 -4.45
CA THR A 194 19.55 8.45 -3.20
C THR A 194 19.76 9.92 -3.48
N TYR A 195 19.05 10.78 -2.76
CA TYR A 195 19.30 12.21 -2.77
C TYR A 195 20.27 12.55 -1.62
N PRO A 196 21.49 13.05 -1.91
CA PRO A 196 22.52 13.29 -0.90
C PRO A 196 22.19 14.48 0.01
N GLU A 197 21.31 15.36 -0.43
CA GLU A 197 20.83 16.49 0.38
C GLU A 197 19.99 15.98 1.56
N LYS A 198 20.39 16.39 2.77
CA LYS A 198 19.59 16.14 3.98
C LYS A 198 18.71 17.34 4.29
N LYS A 199 17.40 17.17 4.13
CA LYS A 199 16.38 18.08 4.69
C LYS A 199 15.80 17.46 5.95
N HIS A 200 15.54 18.29 6.97
CA HIS A 200 14.98 17.82 8.25
C HIS A 200 15.77 16.70 8.94
N GLY A 201 17.08 16.55 8.64
CA GLY A 201 17.91 15.46 9.14
C GLY A 201 17.65 14.09 8.49
N CYS A 202 16.71 14.01 7.54
CA CYS A 202 16.31 12.78 6.86
C CYS A 202 17.16 12.50 5.61
N THR A 203 17.30 11.22 5.27
CA THR A 203 17.77 10.76 3.96
C THR A 203 16.57 10.44 3.07
N PHE A 204 16.60 10.86 1.81
CA PHE A 204 15.52 10.60 0.86
C PHE A 204 15.98 9.58 -0.18
N ARG A 205 15.20 8.52 -0.37
CA ARG A 205 15.50 7.46 -1.33
C ARG A 205 14.27 7.00 -2.09
N VAL A 206 14.46 6.43 -3.28
CA VAL A 206 13.44 5.67 -4.01
C VAL A 206 14.01 4.33 -4.39
N PHE A 207 13.29 3.27 -4.04
CA PHE A 207 13.62 1.88 -4.33
C PHE A 207 12.71 1.39 -5.45
N ALA A 208 13.29 1.07 -6.60
CA ALA A 208 12.67 0.21 -7.59
C ALA A 208 13.19 -1.21 -7.41
N ALA A 209 12.31 -2.15 -7.11
CA ALA A 209 12.68 -3.56 -6.98
C ALA A 209 12.53 -4.31 -8.31
N PRO A 210 13.37 -5.34 -8.54
CA PRO A 210 13.14 -6.28 -9.61
C PRO A 210 11.99 -7.22 -9.20
N SER A 211 11.29 -7.79 -10.19
CA SER A 211 10.32 -8.85 -9.91
C SER A 211 11.02 -10.16 -9.62
N THR A 212 10.52 -10.90 -8.63
CA THR A 212 10.92 -12.31 -8.40
C THR A 212 10.49 -13.25 -9.53
N ASP A 213 9.62 -12.80 -10.44
CA ASP A 213 9.18 -13.52 -11.63
C ASP A 213 9.14 -12.60 -12.88
N ALA A 214 10.30 -12.02 -13.18
CA ALA A 214 10.45 -11.00 -14.22
C ALA A 214 10.08 -11.45 -15.65
N ALA A 215 9.99 -12.78 -15.89
CA ALA A 215 9.56 -13.33 -17.18
C ALA A 215 8.04 -13.25 -17.37
N ILE A 216 7.27 -13.24 -16.27
CA ILE A 216 5.81 -13.37 -16.30
C ILE A 216 5.13 -12.08 -15.86
N ARG A 217 5.69 -11.36 -14.89
CA ARG A 217 5.05 -10.20 -14.27
C ARG A 217 6.03 -9.09 -13.89
N ARG A 218 5.46 -7.92 -13.64
CA ARG A 218 6.15 -6.80 -12.98
C ARG A 218 6.31 -7.07 -11.48
N ALA A 219 7.21 -6.32 -10.84
CA ALA A 219 7.37 -6.34 -9.40
C ALA A 219 6.05 -5.94 -8.71
N ASP A 220 5.69 -6.63 -7.63
CA ASP A 220 4.51 -6.31 -6.82
C ASP A 220 4.90 -5.70 -5.47
N THR A 221 3.90 -5.44 -4.61
CA THR A 221 4.14 -4.90 -3.25
C THR A 221 5.08 -5.77 -2.43
N GLY A 222 5.04 -7.10 -2.61
CA GLY A 222 5.90 -8.03 -1.89
C GLY A 222 7.34 -7.93 -2.34
N ASP A 223 7.58 -7.96 -3.67
CA ASP A 223 8.91 -7.80 -4.25
C ASP A 223 9.54 -6.46 -3.81
N THR A 224 8.76 -5.38 -3.84
CA THR A 224 9.24 -4.03 -3.48
C THR A 224 9.54 -3.87 -1.99
N LEU A 225 8.72 -4.46 -1.11
CA LEU A 225 9.00 -4.46 0.32
C LEU A 225 10.23 -5.32 0.66
N GLU A 226 10.33 -6.53 0.14
CA GLU A 226 11.48 -7.41 0.43
C GLU A 226 12.79 -6.76 -0.01
N TYR A 227 12.83 -6.23 -1.23
CA TYR A 227 13.98 -5.49 -1.73
C TYR A 227 14.31 -4.28 -0.83
N TYR A 228 13.30 -3.57 -0.33
CA TYR A 228 13.51 -2.49 0.63
C TYR A 228 14.11 -2.99 1.95
N LEU A 229 13.53 -4.03 2.57
CA LEU A 229 14.00 -4.58 3.83
C LEU A 229 15.47 -5.02 3.75
N ASP A 230 15.86 -5.62 2.63
CA ASP A 230 17.22 -6.11 2.39
C ASP A 230 18.24 -4.98 2.12
N ASN A 231 17.82 -3.87 1.51
CA ASN A 231 18.75 -2.84 1.00
C ASN A 231 18.69 -1.52 1.78
N ALA A 232 17.68 -1.28 2.61
CA ALA A 232 17.50 0.00 3.29
C ALA A 232 18.37 0.16 4.55
N GLY A 233 19.01 -0.91 5.02
CA GLY A 233 19.83 -0.91 6.23
C GLY A 233 18.98 -0.71 7.49
N ILE A 234 17.89 -1.47 7.61
CA ILE A 234 16.93 -1.35 8.71
C ILE A 234 17.46 -2.10 9.93
N ASN A 235 17.42 -1.44 11.08
CA ASN A 235 17.88 -2.03 12.34
C ASN A 235 16.72 -2.65 13.13
N PRO A 236 16.97 -3.71 13.91
CA PRO A 236 16.02 -4.20 14.89
C PRO A 236 15.48 -3.09 15.81
N GLY A 237 14.17 -3.08 16.02
CA GLY A 237 13.46 -2.09 16.85
C GLY A 237 13.07 -0.81 16.12
N GLU A 238 13.49 -0.60 14.86
CA GLU A 238 13.02 0.52 14.06
C GLU A 238 11.52 0.43 13.75
N THR A 239 10.87 1.58 13.57
CA THR A 239 9.42 1.71 13.37
C THR A 239 9.13 2.35 12.02
N LEU A 240 8.33 1.64 11.21
CA LEU A 240 7.99 2.04 9.84
C LEU A 240 6.57 2.64 9.81
N LEU A 241 6.43 3.83 9.24
CA LEU A 241 5.13 4.40 8.87
C LEU A 241 4.94 4.32 7.36
N ALA A 242 4.11 3.39 6.88
CA ALA A 242 3.78 3.29 5.48
C ALA A 242 2.56 4.15 5.11
N ILE A 243 2.64 4.82 3.96
CA ILE A 243 1.63 5.76 3.49
C ILE A 243 1.05 5.25 2.15
N THR A 244 -0.27 5.16 2.11
CA THR A 244 -1.04 4.67 0.96
C THR A 244 -2.34 5.46 0.77
N ASN A 245 -3.30 4.97 0.00
CA ASN A 245 -4.68 5.44 0.00
C ASN A 245 -5.49 4.73 1.08
N ASN A 246 -6.42 5.44 1.71
CA ASN A 246 -7.21 4.96 2.85
C ASN A 246 -7.88 3.59 2.58
N ARG A 247 -8.43 3.38 1.37
CA ARG A 247 -9.05 2.10 0.95
C ARG A 247 -8.12 0.89 0.97
N TYR A 248 -6.80 1.11 0.95
CA TYR A 248 -5.79 0.05 0.92
C TYR A 248 -5.14 -0.20 2.27
N CYS A 249 -5.39 0.61 3.30
CA CYS A 249 -4.65 0.55 4.57
C CYS A 249 -4.63 -0.86 5.17
N ASN A 250 -5.80 -1.47 5.42
CA ASN A 250 -5.86 -2.80 6.01
C ASN A 250 -5.30 -3.89 5.08
N ARG A 251 -5.56 -3.83 3.77
CA ARG A 251 -5.01 -4.77 2.79
C ARG A 251 -3.48 -4.73 2.76
N GLN A 252 -2.91 -3.53 2.64
CA GLN A 252 -1.47 -3.36 2.58
C GLN A 252 -0.80 -3.57 3.93
N PHE A 253 -1.47 -3.30 5.05
CA PHE A 253 -0.97 -3.73 6.36
C PHE A 253 -0.72 -5.24 6.37
N ILE A 254 -1.69 -6.07 5.97
CA ILE A 254 -1.52 -7.53 5.97
C ILE A 254 -0.39 -7.95 5.02
N GLN A 255 -0.32 -7.35 3.83
CA GLN A 255 0.76 -7.59 2.87
C GLN A 255 2.12 -7.30 3.49
N LEU A 256 2.32 -6.10 4.02
CA LEU A 256 3.60 -5.68 4.57
C LEU A 256 3.96 -6.51 5.81
N ALA A 257 3.00 -6.76 6.70
CA ALA A 257 3.17 -7.60 7.87
C ALA A 257 3.55 -9.03 7.51
N TYR A 258 2.96 -9.61 6.45
CA TYR A 258 3.30 -10.95 5.95
C TYR A 258 4.80 -11.04 5.64
N HIS A 259 5.33 -10.09 4.87
CA HIS A 259 6.74 -10.11 4.47
C HIS A 259 7.68 -9.80 5.64
N ILE A 260 7.33 -8.86 6.51
CA ILE A 260 8.10 -8.55 7.73
C ILE A 260 8.20 -9.76 8.65
N ILE A 261 7.09 -10.48 8.89
CA ILE A 261 7.06 -11.69 9.72
C ILE A 261 7.79 -12.84 9.02
N ARG A 262 7.55 -13.05 7.72
CA ARG A 262 8.17 -14.14 6.95
C ARG A 262 9.69 -14.04 6.99
N SER A 263 10.23 -12.84 6.77
CA SER A 263 11.67 -12.54 6.78
C SER A 263 12.25 -12.27 8.17
N ASP A 264 11.45 -12.41 9.23
CA ASP A 264 11.86 -12.25 10.63
C ASP A 264 12.54 -10.90 10.94
N HIS A 265 12.03 -9.81 10.35
CA HIS A 265 12.49 -8.47 10.71
C HIS A 265 11.75 -7.98 11.98
N PRO A 266 12.47 -7.72 13.09
CA PRO A 266 11.88 -7.21 14.32
C PRO A 266 11.71 -5.69 14.22
N VAL A 267 10.78 -5.26 13.36
CA VAL A 267 10.43 -3.85 13.14
C VAL A 267 8.97 -3.58 13.44
N GLY A 268 8.67 -2.37 13.90
CA GLY A 268 7.29 -1.90 14.03
C GLY A 268 6.74 -1.49 12.66
N LEU A 269 5.42 -1.62 12.48
CA LEU A 269 4.73 -1.20 11.27
C LEU A 269 3.44 -0.49 11.65
N ASP A 270 3.20 0.64 11.02
CA ASP A 270 1.88 1.25 10.90
C ASP A 270 1.60 1.64 9.44
N VAL A 271 0.33 1.67 9.07
CA VAL A 271 -0.12 2.03 7.71
C VAL A 271 -1.23 3.07 7.80
N ILE A 272 -1.05 4.19 7.08
CA ILE A 272 -2.03 5.27 6.99
C ILE A 272 -2.39 5.60 5.55
N GLY A 273 -3.58 6.17 5.39
CA GLY A 273 -4.08 6.72 4.15
C GLY A 273 -3.66 8.18 3.97
N ASN A 274 -3.58 8.61 2.71
CA ASN A 274 -3.13 9.93 2.29
C ASN A 274 -4.23 10.99 2.29
N LEU A 275 -5.49 10.61 2.50
CA LEU A 275 -6.59 11.55 2.65
C LEU A 275 -6.85 11.79 4.14
N GLY A 276 -6.73 13.05 4.56
CA GLY A 276 -7.03 13.47 5.92
C GLY A 276 -8.53 13.49 6.21
N ASP A 277 -8.90 13.68 7.48
CA ASP A 277 -10.29 13.58 7.97
C ASP A 277 -11.31 14.50 7.25
N ARG A 278 -10.83 15.54 6.57
CA ARG A 278 -11.66 16.52 5.83
C ARG A 278 -11.91 16.15 4.37
N ASP A 279 -11.11 15.23 3.83
CA ASP A 279 -11.14 14.77 2.45
C ASP A 279 -11.62 13.31 2.36
N ILE A 280 -12.26 12.81 3.43
CA ILE A 280 -12.91 11.50 3.44
C ILE A 280 -14.02 11.55 2.40
N VAL A 281 -13.61 11.14 1.20
CA VAL A 281 -14.33 10.86 -0.02
C VAL A 281 -15.84 10.73 0.24
N ASN A 282 -16.63 11.65 -0.32
CA ASN A 282 -18.05 11.38 -0.54
C ASN A 282 -18.09 10.03 -1.26
N ALA A 283 -18.73 9.06 -0.61
CA ALA A 283 -19.16 7.74 -1.09
C ALA A 283 -19.16 7.56 -2.63
N GLU A 284 -19.61 8.56 -3.36
CA GLU A 284 -19.76 8.64 -4.81
C GLU A 284 -18.49 8.51 -5.68
N THR A 285 -17.26 8.54 -5.13
CA THR A 285 -16.04 8.53 -5.98
C THR A 285 -15.60 7.14 -6.45
N TYR A 286 -15.98 6.08 -5.73
CA TYR A 286 -15.67 4.71 -6.11
C TYR A 286 -16.94 3.88 -6.19
N ASP A 287 -16.95 2.90 -7.07
CA ASP A 287 -18.03 1.94 -7.22
C ASP A 287 -17.94 0.86 -6.12
N PRO A 288 -19.08 0.40 -5.54
CA PRO A 288 -19.09 -0.64 -4.52
C PRO A 288 -18.27 -1.89 -4.87
N LEU A 289 -18.31 -2.34 -6.13
CA LEU A 289 -17.55 -3.50 -6.60
C LEU A 289 -16.05 -3.32 -6.42
N GLN A 290 -15.52 -2.10 -6.57
CA GLN A 290 -14.10 -1.83 -6.37
C GLN A 290 -13.68 -2.03 -4.91
N TYR A 291 -14.52 -1.63 -3.96
CA TYR A 291 -14.29 -1.90 -2.54
C TYR A 291 -14.42 -3.40 -2.24
N LEU A 292 -15.39 -4.08 -2.84
CA LEU A 292 -15.51 -5.54 -2.70
C LEU A 292 -14.26 -6.27 -3.20
N GLN A 293 -13.62 -5.81 -4.28
CA GLN A 293 -12.34 -6.39 -4.70
C GLN A 293 -11.24 -6.25 -3.64
N ASP A 294 -11.27 -5.19 -2.85
CA ASP A 294 -10.30 -4.97 -1.78
C ASP A 294 -10.65 -5.76 -0.51
N VAL A 295 -11.93 -5.99 -0.23
CA VAL A 295 -12.39 -6.96 0.79
C VAL A 295 -11.96 -8.38 0.42
N ILE A 296 -12.22 -8.82 -0.82
CA ILE A 296 -11.78 -10.13 -1.33
C ILE A 296 -10.27 -10.26 -1.20
N ALA A 297 -9.52 -9.22 -1.57
CA ALA A 297 -8.07 -9.23 -1.44
C ALA A 297 -7.61 -9.34 0.03
N ILE A 298 -8.31 -8.71 0.99
CA ILE A 298 -8.01 -8.90 2.43
C ILE A 298 -8.19 -10.36 2.82
N ILE A 299 -9.30 -10.99 2.43
CA ILE A 299 -9.59 -12.41 2.72
C ILE A 299 -8.48 -13.29 2.14
N ASP A 300 -8.14 -13.11 0.86
CA ASP A 300 -7.05 -13.83 0.19
C ASP A 300 -5.71 -13.68 0.93
N TRP A 301 -5.41 -12.49 1.45
CA TRP A 301 -4.18 -12.24 2.19
C TRP A 301 -4.18 -12.83 3.59
N ILE A 302 -5.32 -12.87 4.28
CA ILE A 302 -5.46 -13.59 5.56
C ILE A 302 -5.22 -15.09 5.33
N ASP A 303 -5.80 -15.68 4.28
CA ASP A 303 -5.60 -17.09 3.92
C ASP A 303 -4.15 -17.42 3.57
N ARG A 304 -3.42 -16.47 2.95
CA ARG A 304 -1.98 -16.60 2.70
C ARG A 304 -1.19 -16.51 3.99
N PHE A 305 -1.55 -15.58 4.88
CA PHE A 305 -0.88 -15.38 6.15
C PHE A 305 -1.03 -16.59 7.08
N ALA A 306 -2.20 -17.24 7.08
CA ALA A 306 -2.46 -18.46 7.86
C ALA A 306 -1.56 -19.65 7.48
N LYS A 307 -0.82 -19.56 6.36
CA LYS A 307 0.11 -20.58 5.87
C LYS A 307 1.59 -20.27 6.21
N LEU A 308 1.87 -19.15 6.88
CA LEU A 308 3.19 -18.84 7.44
C LEU A 308 3.49 -19.71 8.65
#